data_AF-A0A7S0LVW0-F1
#
_entry.id   AF-A0A7S0LVW0-F1
#
_cell.length_a   1.000
_cell.length_b   1.000
_cell.length_c   1.000
_cell.angle_alpha   90.00
_cell.angle_beta   90.00
_cell.angle_gamma   90.00
#
_symmetry.space_group_name_H-M   'P 1'
#
loop_
_entity.id
_entity.type
_entity.pdbx_description
1 polymer ?
#
loop_
_entity_poly.entity_id
_entity_poly.type
_entity_poly.pdbx_seq_one_letter_code
_entity_poly.pdbx_strand_id
1 'polypeptide(L)'
;MKTLSKIFSSFIQFFFFVNFGCLSDHELFTVAYKRFSEYGDDTNLSGLNHAISHHCVFVHNEATDMIQHSRCFDQNIQNTGLANFFDFFDQFIVLLDKKRGFLFSKMKKISNISSQLLLVEKALIKAQKDCQEGQCELERQDDTVAKILASIGAKSKELDDQNARVGEAESWQQKAEAELLHAKFKLDRVLERADPILRDA
;
A
#
# COMPACT_ATOMS: atom_id res chain seq x y z
N MET A 1 16.00 53.97 71.94
CA MET A 1 14.70 53.93 71.22
C MET A 1 14.63 54.86 70.01
N LYS A 2 15.15 56.10 70.02
CA LYS A 2 15.03 57.03 68.86
C LYS A 2 15.83 56.63 67.60
N THR A 3 16.91 55.86 67.73
CA THR A 3 17.76 55.44 66.59
C THR A 3 17.17 54.26 65.80
N LEU A 4 16.54 53.30 66.48
CA LEU A 4 15.88 52.15 65.85
C LEU A 4 14.63 52.57 65.07
N SER A 5 13.89 53.55 65.57
CA SER A 5 12.74 54.16 64.88
C SER A 5 13.16 54.87 63.59
N LYS A 6 14.32 55.53 63.55
CA LYS A 6 14.87 56.10 62.31
C LYS A 6 15.30 55.04 61.31
N ILE A 7 15.97 53.97 61.75
CA ILE A 7 16.35 52.87 60.85
C ILE A 7 15.09 52.19 60.28
N PHE A 8 14.08 51.90 61.10
CA PHE A 8 12.84 51.27 60.61
C PHE A 8 12.04 52.19 59.67
N SER A 9 11.95 53.49 59.99
CA SER A 9 11.32 54.48 59.11
C SER A 9 12.10 54.68 57.81
N SER A 10 13.43 54.61 57.83
CA SER A 10 14.27 54.67 56.64
C SER A 10 14.22 53.37 55.83
N PHE A 11 14.10 52.20 56.47
CA PHE A 11 13.95 50.91 55.78
C PHE A 11 12.60 50.83 55.07
N ILE A 12 11.54 51.24 55.76
CA ILE A 12 10.21 51.45 55.18
C ILE A 12 10.31 52.45 54.04
N GLN A 13 10.83 53.67 54.23
CA GLN A 13 10.96 54.65 53.13
C GLN A 13 11.83 54.18 51.94
N PHE A 14 12.86 53.38 52.17
CA PHE A 14 13.71 52.80 51.11
C PHE A 14 13.00 51.67 50.34
N PHE A 15 12.13 50.91 51.01
CA PHE A 15 11.25 49.90 50.37
C PHE A 15 9.95 50.49 49.81
N PHE A 16 9.56 51.71 50.20
CA PHE A 16 8.22 52.27 49.93
C PHE A 16 7.97 52.79 48.52
N PHE A 17 8.90 52.68 47.58
CA PHE A 17 8.62 53.04 46.18
C PHE A 17 9.21 52.08 45.14
N VAL A 18 9.46 50.82 45.50
CA VAL A 18 9.50 49.76 44.48
C VAL A 18 8.12 49.12 44.43
N ASN A 19 7.20 49.78 43.73
CA ASN A 19 5.93 49.18 43.38
C ASN A 19 6.21 48.11 42.31
N PHE A 20 6.33 46.86 42.74
CA PHE A 20 6.25 45.70 41.84
C PHE A 20 4.79 45.58 41.39
N GLY A 21 4.36 46.49 40.53
CA GLY A 21 3.03 46.48 39.94
C GLY A 21 2.81 45.20 39.12
N CYS A 22 1.62 45.07 38.54
CA CYS A 22 1.38 44.02 37.55
C CYS A 22 2.37 44.18 36.37
N LEU A 23 2.82 43.06 35.82
CA LEU A 23 3.60 43.08 34.58
C LEU A 23 2.78 43.71 33.47
N SER A 24 3.43 44.55 32.67
CA SER A 24 2.84 45.07 31.44
C SER A 24 2.66 43.96 30.41
N ASP A 25 1.72 44.15 29.48
CA ASP A 25 1.51 43.25 28.34
C ASP A 25 2.81 42.97 27.58
N HIS A 26 3.68 43.97 27.48
CA HIS A 26 4.97 43.84 26.81
C HIS A 26 5.93 42.90 27.58
N GLU A 27 5.94 42.97 28.91
CA GLU A 27 6.75 42.08 29.75
C GLU A 27 6.22 40.65 29.72
N LEU A 28 4.89 40.47 29.84
CA LEU A 28 4.23 39.17 29.70
C LEU A 28 4.51 38.57 28.32
N PHE A 29 4.43 39.38 27.26
CA PHE A 29 4.76 38.98 25.90
C PHE A 29 6.23 38.56 25.79
N THR A 30 7.16 39.35 26.32
CA THR A 30 8.60 39.08 26.23
C THR A 30 8.96 37.76 26.91
N VAL A 31 8.37 37.51 28.08
CA VAL A 31 8.54 36.26 28.83
C VAL A 31 7.95 35.07 28.05
N ALA A 32 6.73 35.23 27.53
CA ALA A 32 6.06 34.22 26.71
C ALA A 32 6.88 33.85 25.46
N TYR A 33 7.32 34.89 24.73
CA TYR A 33 8.07 34.75 23.50
C TYR A 33 9.42 34.08 23.73
N LYS A 34 10.14 34.50 24.77
CA LYS A 34 11.41 33.87 25.14
C LYS A 34 11.21 32.37 25.42
N ARG A 35 10.21 32.01 26.21
CA ARG A 35 9.94 30.61 26.56
C ARG A 35 9.54 29.76 25.34
N PHE A 36 8.74 30.30 24.41
CA PHE A 36 8.41 29.61 23.16
C PHE A 36 9.59 29.52 22.19
N SER A 37 10.46 30.53 22.16
CA SER A 37 11.68 30.51 21.35
C SER A 37 12.68 29.47 21.84
N GLU A 38 12.71 29.18 23.15
CA GLU A 38 13.53 28.12 23.74
C GLU A 38 12.92 26.72 23.57
N TYR A 39 11.59 26.63 23.37
CA TYR A 39 10.88 25.36 23.24
C TYR A 39 11.01 24.71 21.85
N GLY A 40 11.32 25.47 20.80
CA GLY A 40 11.44 24.95 19.43
C GLY A 40 12.74 25.40 18.75
N ASP A 41 13.59 24.43 18.37
CA ASP A 41 14.82 24.66 17.58
C ASP A 41 14.56 25.07 16.11
N ASP A 42 13.31 25.05 15.66
CA ASP A 42 12.96 25.39 14.28
C ASP A 42 12.90 26.92 14.11
N THR A 43 13.97 27.48 13.54
CA THR A 43 14.08 28.90 13.14
C THR A 43 12.92 29.38 12.25
N ASN A 44 12.18 28.46 11.62
CA ASN A 44 11.02 28.72 10.79
C ASN A 44 9.72 29.00 11.57
N LEU A 45 9.70 28.84 12.90
CA LEU A 45 8.51 29.04 13.73
C LEU A 45 8.48 30.41 14.41
N SER A 46 9.41 31.32 14.10
CA SER A 46 9.51 32.64 14.75
C SER A 46 8.21 33.46 14.67
N GLY A 47 7.53 33.45 13.53
CA GLY A 47 6.24 34.12 13.36
C GLY A 47 5.10 33.45 14.14
N LEU A 48 5.12 32.11 14.25
CA LEU A 48 4.13 31.37 15.03
C LEU A 48 4.33 31.59 16.54
N ASN A 49 5.58 31.51 17.01
CA ASN A 49 5.93 31.79 18.40
C ASN A 49 5.52 33.21 18.80
N HIS A 50 5.71 34.17 17.91
CA HIS A 50 5.25 35.55 18.09
C HIS A 50 3.72 35.63 18.25
N ALA A 51 2.96 34.99 17.34
CA ALA A 51 1.49 34.98 17.38
C ALA A 51 0.93 34.28 18.63
N ILE A 52 1.49 33.13 19.00
CA ILE A 52 1.08 32.36 20.19
C ILE A 52 1.36 33.18 21.45
N SER A 53 2.52 33.83 21.54
CA SER A 53 2.87 34.67 22.69
C SER A 53 1.88 35.81 22.90
N HIS A 54 1.48 36.49 21.82
CA HIS A 54 0.41 37.49 21.87
C HIS A 54 -0.92 36.92 22.35
N HIS A 55 -1.31 35.73 21.86
CA HIS A 55 -2.55 35.08 22.30
C HIS A 55 -2.53 34.68 23.77
N CYS A 56 -1.39 34.22 24.29
CA CYS A 56 -1.28 33.88 25.70
C CYS A 56 -1.43 35.11 26.61
N VAL A 57 -0.86 36.26 26.21
CA VAL A 57 -1.06 37.53 26.92
C VAL A 57 -2.53 37.95 26.87
N PHE A 58 -3.14 37.89 25.70
CA PHE A 58 -4.56 38.21 25.52
C PHE A 58 -5.46 37.34 26.43
N VAL A 59 -5.29 36.01 26.41
CA VAL A 59 -6.08 35.09 27.23
C VAL A 59 -5.88 35.35 28.73
N HIS A 60 -4.66 35.70 29.15
CA HIS A 60 -4.39 36.03 30.55
C HIS A 60 -5.10 37.31 31.00
N ASN A 61 -5.08 38.34 30.15
CA ASN A 61 -5.73 39.61 30.44
C ASN A 61 -7.24 39.43 30.48
N GLU A 62 -7.84 38.74 29.51
CA GLU A 62 -9.27 38.40 29.51
C GLU A 62 -9.67 37.61 30.76
N ALA A 63 -8.88 36.60 31.15
CA ALA A 63 -9.14 35.83 32.36
C ALA A 63 -9.08 36.70 33.64
N THR A 64 -8.13 37.64 33.67
CA THR A 64 -7.97 38.57 34.80
C THR A 64 -9.13 39.57 34.86
N ASP A 65 -9.55 40.12 33.74
CA ASP A 65 -10.69 41.04 33.64
C ASP A 65 -12.00 40.35 34.04
N MET A 66 -12.22 39.11 33.59
CA MET A 66 -13.37 38.30 33.99
C MET A 66 -13.40 38.05 35.51
N ILE A 67 -12.25 37.78 36.12
CA ILE A 67 -12.15 37.57 37.58
C ILE A 67 -12.42 38.87 38.34
N GLN A 68 -11.88 39.99 37.88
CA GLN A 68 -12.15 41.30 38.46
C GLN A 68 -13.63 41.65 38.36
N HIS A 69 -14.26 41.41 37.22
CA HIS A 69 -15.68 41.64 37.02
C HIS A 69 -16.53 40.74 37.93
N SER A 70 -16.17 39.46 38.05
CA SER A 70 -16.91 38.50 38.86
C SER A 70 -16.84 38.84 40.36
N ARG A 71 -15.78 39.49 40.81
CA ARG A 71 -15.64 39.96 42.20
C ARG A 71 -16.63 41.04 42.61
N CYS A 72 -17.19 41.76 41.66
CA CYS A 72 -18.31 42.66 41.93
C CYS A 72 -19.55 41.90 42.45
N PHE A 73 -19.62 40.58 42.20
CA PHE A 73 -20.74 39.72 42.58
C PHE A 73 -20.39 38.70 43.68
N ASP A 74 -19.14 38.26 43.78
CA ASP A 74 -18.67 37.34 44.83
C ASP A 74 -17.25 37.70 45.32
N GLN A 75 -17.14 38.08 46.60
CA GLN A 75 -15.87 38.47 47.21
C GLN A 75 -14.91 37.28 47.47
N ASN A 76 -15.39 36.03 47.36
CA ASN A 76 -14.58 34.84 47.60
C ASN A 76 -13.70 34.44 46.40
N ILE A 77 -13.81 35.13 45.27
CA ILE A 77 -13.06 34.78 44.06
C ILE A 77 -11.57 35.10 44.24
N GLN A 78 -10.72 34.08 44.00
CA GLN A 78 -9.28 34.19 44.09
C GLN A 78 -8.69 35.05 42.96
N ASN A 79 -7.60 35.76 43.25
CA ASN A 79 -6.87 36.56 42.26
C ASN A 79 -6.17 35.64 41.26
N THR A 80 -6.17 36.01 39.97
CA THR A 80 -5.12 35.58 39.05
C THR A 80 -3.86 36.37 39.29
N GLY A 81 -2.73 35.67 39.34
CA GLY A 81 -1.42 36.28 39.40
C GLY A 81 -0.48 35.71 38.36
N LEU A 82 0.76 36.19 38.38
CA LEU A 82 1.82 35.76 37.49
C LEU A 82 2.11 34.24 37.59
N ALA A 83 1.90 33.65 38.77
CA ALA A 83 2.02 32.20 38.94
C ALA A 83 1.03 31.41 38.07
N ASN A 84 -0.20 31.90 37.93
CA ASN A 84 -1.22 31.28 37.07
C ASN A 84 -0.87 31.43 35.59
N PHE A 85 -0.25 32.55 35.21
CA PHE A 85 0.29 32.74 33.86
C PHE A 85 1.35 31.67 33.57
N PHE A 86 2.38 31.54 34.41
CA PHE A 86 3.42 30.52 34.20
C PHE A 86 2.90 29.09 34.21
N ASP A 87 1.99 28.75 35.13
CA ASP A 87 1.38 27.41 35.18
C ASP A 87 0.57 27.10 33.92
N PHE A 88 -0.20 28.06 33.41
CA PHE A 88 -0.89 27.92 32.12
C PHE A 88 0.09 27.63 30.97
N PHE A 89 1.22 28.36 30.91
CA PHE A 89 2.23 28.15 29.89
C PHE A 89 2.86 26.76 29.97
N ASP A 90 3.23 26.32 31.17
CA ASP A 90 3.86 25.02 31.37
C ASP A 90 2.89 23.88 31.01
N GLN A 91 1.61 24.00 31.40
CA GLN A 91 0.58 23.05 31.00
C GLN A 91 0.35 23.04 29.49
N PHE A 92 0.35 24.21 28.85
CA PHE A 92 0.20 24.33 27.39
C PHE A 92 1.35 23.66 26.65
N ILE A 93 2.59 23.91 27.07
CA ILE A 93 3.80 23.28 26.50
C ILE A 93 3.74 21.75 26.66
N VAL A 94 3.43 21.25 27.87
CA VAL A 94 3.30 19.81 28.12
C VAL A 94 2.22 19.18 27.24
N LEU A 95 1.09 19.87 27.04
CA LEU A 95 0.03 19.39 26.17
C LEU A 95 0.47 19.36 24.70
N LEU A 96 1.14 20.40 24.22
CA LEU A 96 1.69 20.46 22.87
C LEU A 96 2.66 19.31 22.62
N ASP A 97 3.57 19.03 23.56
CA ASP A 97 4.52 17.93 23.43
C ASP A 97 3.83 16.57 23.38
N LYS A 98 2.85 16.33 24.26
CA LYS A 98 2.04 15.10 24.24
C LYS A 98 1.33 14.92 22.89
N LYS A 99 0.75 16.00 22.36
CA LYS A 99 0.05 15.96 21.06
C LYS A 99 1.02 15.76 19.90
N ARG A 100 2.16 16.45 19.91
CA ARG A 100 3.23 16.30 18.91
C ARG A 100 3.77 14.88 18.90
N GLY A 101 4.10 14.31 20.06
CA GLY A 101 4.58 12.94 20.18
C GLY A 101 3.54 11.92 19.71
N PHE A 102 2.27 12.12 20.06
CA PHE A 102 1.18 11.28 19.56
C PHE A 102 1.05 11.35 18.04
N LEU A 103 1.03 12.56 17.47
CA LEU A 103 0.94 12.77 16.02
C LEU A 103 2.14 12.17 15.30
N PHE A 104 3.36 12.41 15.78
CA PHE A 104 4.57 11.84 15.20
C PHE A 104 4.56 10.31 15.23
N SER A 105 4.13 9.71 16.35
CA SER A 105 3.94 8.26 16.44
C SER A 105 2.92 7.74 15.41
N LYS A 106 1.81 8.45 15.22
CA LYS A 106 0.79 8.10 14.22
C LYS A 106 1.30 8.28 12.80
N MET A 107 2.00 9.37 12.49
CA MET A 107 2.60 9.60 11.18
C MET A 107 3.65 8.54 10.85
N LYS A 108 4.47 8.15 11.83
CA LYS A 108 5.43 7.05 11.66
C LYS A 108 4.72 5.72 11.36
N LYS A 109 3.62 5.41 12.04
CA LYS A 109 2.81 4.21 11.75
C LYS A 109 2.20 4.26 10.35
N ILE A 110 1.62 5.39 9.96
CA ILE A 110 1.06 5.59 8.62
C ILE A 110 2.14 5.43 7.56
N SER A 111 3.29 6.09 7.73
CA SER A 111 4.42 5.97 6.81
C SER A 111 4.88 4.52 6.63
N ASN A 112 4.99 3.76 7.72
CA ASN A 112 5.35 2.34 7.64
C ASN A 112 4.30 1.52 6.87
N ILE A 113 3.00 1.72 7.15
CA ILE A 113 1.91 1.06 6.43
C ILE A 113 1.94 1.43 4.94
N SER A 114 2.16 2.70 4.60
CA SER A 114 2.28 3.15 3.21
C SER A 114 3.46 2.49 2.49
N SER A 115 4.61 2.37 3.15
CA SER A 115 5.76 1.63 2.59
C SER A 115 5.45 0.16 2.36
N GLN A 116 4.72 -0.49 3.28
CA GLN A 116 4.30 -1.89 3.12
C GLN A 116 3.30 -2.05 1.97
N LEU A 117 2.31 -1.17 1.85
CA LEU A 117 1.36 -1.17 0.74
C LEU A 117 2.05 -1.02 -0.61
N LEU A 118 3.05 -0.14 -0.70
CA LEU A 118 3.84 0.03 -1.92
C LEU A 118 4.62 -1.24 -2.30
N LEU A 119 5.12 -1.99 -1.32
CA LEU A 119 5.78 -3.27 -1.58
C LEU A 119 4.80 -4.34 -2.07
N VAL A 120 3.61 -4.39 -1.47
CA VAL A 120 2.54 -5.31 -1.89
C VAL A 120 2.06 -4.99 -3.30
N GLU A 121 1.88 -3.70 -3.63
CA GLU A 121 1.51 -3.25 -4.97
C GLU A 121 2.54 -3.69 -6.02
N LYS A 122 3.83 -3.49 -5.74
CA LYS A 122 4.91 -3.96 -6.64
C LYS A 122 4.90 -5.48 -6.82
N ALA A 123 4.65 -6.23 -5.76
CA ALA A 123 4.56 -7.70 -5.83
C ALA A 123 3.34 -8.14 -6.65
N LEU A 124 2.20 -7.46 -6.51
CA LEU A 124 0.98 -7.73 -7.27
C LEU A 124 1.18 -7.45 -8.76
N ILE A 125 1.79 -6.31 -9.12
CA ILE A 125 2.11 -5.96 -10.51
C ILE A 125 3.02 -7.02 -11.12
N LYS A 126 4.04 -7.48 -10.39
CA LYS A 126 4.92 -8.56 -10.85
C LYS A 126 4.15 -9.87 -11.08
N ALA A 127 3.34 -10.29 -10.10
CA ALA A 127 2.55 -11.52 -10.21
C ALA A 127 1.55 -11.45 -11.38
N GLN A 128 0.93 -10.28 -11.62
CA GLN A 128 0.07 -10.06 -12.77
C GLN A 128 0.82 -10.22 -14.10
N LYS A 129 2.04 -9.69 -14.20
CA LYS A 129 2.89 -9.85 -15.38
C LYS A 129 3.27 -11.31 -15.60
N ASP A 130 3.69 -12.00 -14.55
CA ASP A 130 4.05 -13.43 -14.61
C ASP A 130 2.84 -14.28 -15.07
N CYS A 131 1.63 -13.96 -14.60
CA CYS A 131 0.39 -14.61 -15.06
C CYS A 131 0.08 -14.33 -16.55
N GLN A 132 0.28 -13.09 -17.01
CA GLN A 132 0.07 -12.73 -18.42
C GLN A 132 1.07 -13.46 -19.35
N GLU A 133 2.34 -13.53 -18.95
CA GLU A 133 3.35 -14.30 -19.68
C GLU A 133 2.99 -15.79 -19.72
N GLY A 134 2.52 -16.36 -18.61
CA GLY A 134 2.04 -17.74 -18.55
C GLY A 134 0.82 -18.00 -19.45
N GLN A 135 -0.13 -17.06 -19.52
CA GLN A 135 -1.28 -17.15 -20.43
C GLN A 135 -0.84 -17.14 -21.90
N CYS A 136 0.05 -16.22 -22.29
CA CYS A 136 0.57 -16.17 -23.65
C CYS A 136 1.32 -17.46 -24.04
N GLU A 137 2.03 -18.09 -23.10
CA GLU A 137 2.71 -19.36 -23.37
C GLU A 137 1.72 -20.52 -23.51
N LEU A 138 0.67 -20.57 -22.68
CA LEU A 138 -0.41 -21.56 -22.82
C LEU A 138 -1.11 -21.44 -24.18
N GLU A 139 -1.42 -20.22 -24.63
CA GLU A 139 -2.02 -20.00 -25.96
C GLU A 139 -1.13 -20.52 -27.10
N ARG A 140 0.20 -20.32 -27.00
CA ARG A 140 1.15 -20.88 -27.99
C ARG A 140 1.20 -22.40 -27.98
N GLN A 141 1.08 -23.01 -26.80
CA GLN A 141 1.03 -24.46 -26.68
C GLN A 141 -0.27 -25.00 -27.25
N ASP A 142 -1.40 -24.37 -26.99
CA ASP A 142 -2.70 -24.72 -27.56
C ASP A 142 -2.68 -24.62 -29.09
N ASP A 143 -2.11 -23.56 -29.66
CA ASP A 143 -1.92 -23.41 -31.11
C ASP A 143 -1.05 -24.54 -31.68
N THR A 144 -0.01 -24.95 -30.95
CA THR A 144 0.89 -26.03 -31.36
C THR A 144 0.17 -27.38 -31.32
N VAL A 145 -0.59 -27.65 -30.25
CA VAL A 145 -1.41 -28.85 -30.11
C VAL A 145 -2.47 -28.90 -31.20
N ALA A 146 -3.14 -27.79 -31.50
CA ALA A 146 -4.11 -27.71 -32.58
C ALA A 146 -3.49 -28.05 -33.96
N LYS A 147 -2.28 -27.54 -34.25
CA LYS A 147 -1.54 -27.89 -35.48
C LYS A 147 -1.16 -29.37 -35.52
N ILE A 148 -0.73 -29.95 -34.40
CA ILE A 148 -0.39 -31.37 -34.30
C ILE A 148 -1.65 -32.22 -34.53
N LEU A 149 -2.77 -31.88 -33.89
CA LEU A 149 -4.06 -32.58 -34.07
C LEU A 149 -4.54 -32.52 -35.52
N ALA A 150 -4.42 -31.36 -36.17
CA ALA A 150 -4.74 -31.22 -37.59
C ALA A 150 -3.84 -32.09 -38.48
N SER A 151 -2.53 -32.15 -38.18
CA SER A 151 -1.58 -33.02 -38.90
C SER A 151 -1.87 -34.51 -38.69
N ILE A 152 -2.21 -34.93 -37.47
CA ILE A 152 -2.61 -36.30 -37.15
C ILE A 152 -3.90 -36.64 -37.90
N GLY A 153 -4.90 -35.75 -37.90
CA GLY A 153 -6.15 -35.95 -38.64
C GLY A 153 -5.91 -36.13 -40.14
N ALA A 154 -5.03 -35.34 -40.75
CA ALA A 154 -4.65 -35.49 -42.15
C ALA A 154 -3.96 -36.84 -42.43
N LYS A 155 -3.01 -37.25 -41.58
CA LYS A 155 -2.34 -38.55 -41.71
C LYS A 155 -3.28 -39.74 -41.49
N SER A 156 -4.23 -39.63 -40.56
CA SER A 156 -5.24 -40.67 -40.34
C SER A 156 -6.06 -40.87 -41.60
N LYS A 157 -6.50 -39.78 -42.23
CA LYS A 157 -7.25 -39.85 -43.50
C LYS A 157 -6.40 -40.45 -44.63
N GLU A 158 -5.13 -40.10 -44.72
CA GLU A 158 -4.22 -40.70 -45.70
C GLU A 158 -4.06 -42.21 -45.49
N LEU A 159 -3.94 -42.66 -44.23
CA LEU A 159 -3.88 -44.08 -43.89
C LEU A 159 -5.20 -44.80 -44.20
N ASP A 160 -6.34 -44.17 -43.95
CA ASP A 160 -7.65 -44.73 -44.30
C ASP A 160 -7.79 -44.89 -45.83
N ASP A 161 -7.36 -43.88 -46.61
CA ASP A 161 -7.34 -43.95 -48.07
C ASP A 161 -6.38 -45.05 -48.58
N GLN A 162 -5.21 -45.20 -47.94
CA GLN A 162 -4.26 -46.27 -48.28
C GLN A 162 -4.83 -47.66 -47.95
N ASN A 163 -5.46 -47.82 -46.79
CA ASN A 163 -6.12 -49.07 -46.40
C ASN A 163 -7.26 -49.43 -47.35
N ALA A 164 -8.04 -48.45 -47.81
CA ALA A 164 -9.07 -48.67 -48.82
C ALA A 164 -8.47 -49.19 -50.14
N ARG A 165 -7.36 -48.60 -50.62
CA ARG A 165 -6.65 -49.06 -51.81
C ARG A 165 -6.05 -50.45 -51.66
N VAL A 166 -5.52 -50.78 -50.48
CA VAL A 166 -5.02 -52.13 -50.17
C VAL A 166 -6.19 -53.13 -50.21
N GLY A 167 -7.33 -52.82 -49.59
CA GLY A 167 -8.52 -53.66 -49.65
C GLY A 167 -9.04 -53.88 -51.06
N GLU A 168 -9.01 -52.86 -51.92
CA GLU A 168 -9.33 -53.00 -53.34
C GLU A 168 -8.33 -53.92 -54.07
N ALA A 169 -7.03 -53.72 -53.86
CA ALA A 169 -5.98 -54.53 -54.45
C ALA A 169 -6.08 -56.01 -54.03
N GLU A 170 -6.36 -56.27 -52.76
CA GLU A 170 -6.62 -57.62 -52.24
C GLU A 170 -7.85 -58.26 -52.92
N SER A 171 -8.92 -57.50 -53.16
CA SER A 171 -10.08 -57.99 -53.91
C SER A 171 -9.73 -58.35 -55.36
N TRP A 172 -8.94 -57.52 -56.04
CA TRP A 172 -8.44 -57.81 -57.38
C TRP A 172 -7.54 -59.05 -57.42
N GLN A 173 -6.66 -59.19 -56.43
CA GLN A 173 -5.80 -60.36 -56.29
C GLN A 173 -6.62 -61.64 -56.10
N GLN A 174 -7.63 -61.62 -55.23
CA GLN A 174 -8.53 -62.77 -55.01
C GLN A 174 -9.30 -63.16 -56.29
N LYS A 175 -9.79 -62.17 -57.07
CA LYS A 175 -10.43 -62.44 -58.36
C LYS A 175 -9.46 -63.06 -59.36
N ALA A 176 -8.26 -62.49 -59.49
CA ALA A 176 -7.24 -63.00 -60.39
C ALA A 176 -6.81 -64.42 -60.01
N GLU A 177 -6.66 -64.70 -58.72
CA GLU A 177 -6.34 -66.03 -58.20
C GLU A 177 -7.45 -67.04 -58.51
N ALA A 178 -8.73 -66.66 -58.33
CA ALA A 178 -9.87 -67.49 -58.68
C ALA A 178 -9.95 -67.77 -60.19
N GLU A 179 -9.72 -66.76 -61.04
CA GLU A 179 -9.67 -66.91 -62.49
C GLU A 179 -8.52 -67.83 -62.93
N LEU A 180 -7.35 -67.67 -62.32
CA LEU A 180 -6.17 -68.50 -62.59
C LEU A 180 -6.40 -69.96 -62.17
N LEU A 181 -7.04 -70.19 -61.01
CA LEU A 181 -7.44 -71.53 -60.56
C LEU A 181 -8.43 -72.19 -61.54
N HIS A 182 -9.41 -71.43 -62.02
CA HIS A 182 -10.39 -71.91 -62.98
C HIS A 182 -9.75 -72.18 -64.35
N ALA A 183 -8.82 -71.34 -64.81
CA ALA A 183 -8.06 -71.56 -66.03
C ALA A 183 -7.19 -72.82 -65.94
N LYS A 184 -6.51 -73.00 -64.80
CA LYS A 184 -5.74 -74.21 -64.50
C LYS A 184 -6.62 -75.47 -64.55
N PHE A 185 -7.77 -75.45 -63.89
CA PHE A 185 -8.74 -76.57 -63.92
C PHE A 185 -9.21 -76.90 -65.35
N LYS A 186 -9.50 -75.88 -66.17
CA LYS A 186 -9.84 -76.09 -67.59
C LYS A 186 -8.70 -76.74 -68.37
N LEU A 187 -7.47 -76.28 -68.16
CA LEU A 187 -6.28 -76.83 -68.81
C LEU A 187 -6.04 -78.28 -68.39
N ASP A 188 -6.08 -78.57 -67.10
CA ASP A 188 -5.93 -79.92 -66.55
C ASP A 188 -6.97 -80.88 -67.17
N ARG A 189 -8.23 -80.44 -67.30
CA ARG A 189 -9.29 -81.23 -67.94
C ARG A 189 -9.08 -81.46 -69.44
N VAL A 190 -8.47 -80.51 -70.15
CA VAL A 190 -8.08 -80.67 -71.57
C VAL A 190 -6.94 -81.67 -71.67
N LEU A 191 -5.93 -81.56 -70.79
CA LEU A 191 -4.81 -82.50 -70.71
C LEU A 191 -5.29 -83.93 -70.41
N GLU A 192 -6.19 -84.12 -69.44
CA GLU A 192 -6.79 -85.43 -69.13
C GLU A 192 -7.55 -86.05 -70.32
N ARG A 193 -8.15 -85.22 -71.19
CA ARG A 193 -8.82 -85.71 -72.41
C ARG A 193 -7.85 -86.01 -73.55
N ALA A 194 -6.73 -85.31 -73.61
CA ALA A 194 -5.70 -85.52 -74.62
C ALA A 194 -4.80 -86.73 -74.28
N ASP A 195 -4.60 -87.04 -73.00
CA ASP A 195 -3.71 -88.13 -72.55
C ASP A 195 -4.09 -89.53 -73.11
N PRO A 196 -5.38 -89.93 -73.18
CA PRO A 196 -5.79 -91.18 -73.83
C PRO A 196 -5.51 -91.18 -75.33
N ILE A 197 -5.78 -90.06 -76.01
CA ILE A 197 -5.57 -89.91 -77.46
C ILE A 197 -4.08 -90.02 -77.80
N LEU A 198 -3.22 -89.44 -76.96
CA LEU A 198 -1.76 -89.48 -77.12
C LEU A 198 -1.16 -90.83 -76.70
N ARG A 199 -1.78 -91.57 -75.77
CA ARG A 199 -1.34 -92.93 -75.39
C ARG A 199 -1.75 -94.00 -76.40
N ASP A 200 -2.83 -93.80 -77.13
CA ASP A 200 -3.34 -94.73 -78.16
C ASP A 200 -2.69 -94.50 -79.55
N ALA A 201 -1.95 -93.40 -79.74
CA ALA A 201 -1.18 -93.07 -80.96
C ALA A 201 0.27 -93.56 -80.88
#